data_AF-A0A3M1RNX3-F1
#
_entry.id   AF-A0A3M1RNX3-F1
#
_cell.length_a   1.000
_cell.length_b   1.000
_cell.length_c   1.000
_cell.angle_alpha   90.00
_cell.angle_beta   90.00
_cell.angle_gamma   90.00
#
_symmetry.space_group_name_H-M   'P 1'
#
loop_
_entity.id
_entity.type
_entity.pdbx_description
1 polymer ?
#
loop_
_entity_poly.entity_id
_entity_poly.type
_entity_poly.pdbx_seq_one_letter_code
_entity_poly.pdbx_strand_id
1 'polypeptide(L)'
;QSKLFHECHPGAIYLHRARQYLVTDIDLAKKEVQALPVKVNYFTQPATQKDTEILACLASKVVRNFRVRLGRLRVQQQVVGYQRKRIQGQIPISSHALDLPPEIFETVGLWIEIDPAVQERVEQARHHFMGSLHALEHAAISLFPLFALCDRYDIGGISFAHHPQVGRGAVFIYDGYPGGIGLAEKGFHIIEELLNKTYHLIAHCPCLDGCPSCIHSPKCGSGNKPLDKGGAILLLETLLAEGCTLEEESPLLFLPGEEESRSCRVIQPPRQILFFDLETQRSAEEVGGWEHKEAMGLAVGVVWDETVGEFEVFQEDEVAELIERLRSADLVVGFNIKRFDYAVLQGYTDFPFSTIPTFDILEDVQRRLGFRLSLAHLAEHTLRIPKLGDGLQALEWFRAGDMTRLIQYCCRDVEITRQLFYHGQQQGYLLYQNRQGERVRLPVDWRGEHLGRREAWPDR
;
A
#
# COMPACT_ATOMS: atom_id res chain seq x y z
N GLN A 1 -7.63 26.68 9.26
CA GLN A 1 -8.25 25.65 8.42
C GLN A 1 -7.85 24.24 8.88
N SER A 2 -6.57 24.00 9.19
CA SER A 2 -5.99 22.70 9.61
C SER A 2 -6.77 21.80 10.59
N LYS A 3 -7.66 22.33 11.45
CA LYS A 3 -8.48 21.50 12.38
C LYS A 3 -9.94 21.35 11.97
N LEU A 4 -10.40 22.06 10.94
CA LEU A 4 -11.79 22.11 10.54
C LEU A 4 -12.32 20.72 10.18
N PHE A 5 -11.63 20.01 9.31
CA PHE A 5 -12.04 18.66 8.90
C PHE A 5 -11.83 17.61 9.99
N HIS A 6 -10.93 17.86 10.95
CA HIS A 6 -10.73 16.96 12.08
C HIS A 6 -11.83 17.08 13.14
N GLU A 7 -12.24 18.29 13.48
CA GLU A 7 -13.17 18.54 14.59
C GLU A 7 -14.62 18.76 14.12
N CYS A 8 -14.80 19.25 12.90
CA CYS A 8 -16.07 19.73 12.39
C CYS A 8 -16.43 19.14 11.02
N HIS A 9 -15.93 17.96 10.65
CA HIS A 9 -16.42 17.25 9.45
C HIS A 9 -17.95 17.01 9.51
N PRO A 10 -18.66 16.88 8.37
CA PRO A 10 -20.05 16.45 8.39
C PRO A 10 -20.21 15.14 9.18
N GLY A 11 -21.18 15.10 10.08
CA GLY A 11 -21.39 13.99 11.01
C GLY A 11 -20.56 14.01 12.29
N ALA A 12 -19.65 14.98 12.48
CA ALA A 12 -18.87 15.13 13.71
C ALA A 12 -19.75 15.51 14.91
N ILE A 13 -19.41 14.98 16.09
CA ILE A 13 -19.94 15.45 17.37
C ILE A 13 -18.96 16.47 17.94
N TYR A 14 -19.29 17.74 17.75
CA TYR A 14 -18.53 18.88 18.28
C TYR A 14 -18.96 19.20 19.72
N LEU A 15 -17.98 19.40 20.61
CA LEU A 15 -18.22 19.74 22.01
C LEU A 15 -17.89 21.21 22.26
N HIS A 16 -18.90 21.99 22.63
CA HIS A 16 -18.72 23.40 22.99
C HIS A 16 -19.27 23.65 24.39
N ARG A 17 -18.39 23.97 25.35
CA ARG A 17 -18.74 24.20 26.77
C ARG A 17 -19.63 23.07 27.36
N ALA A 18 -19.20 21.83 27.16
CA ALA A 18 -19.89 20.61 27.56
C ALA A 18 -21.26 20.34 26.89
N ARG A 19 -21.66 21.15 25.90
CA ARG A 19 -22.83 20.87 25.04
C ARG A 19 -22.38 20.19 23.76
N GLN A 20 -23.13 19.18 23.34
CA GLN A 20 -22.85 18.41 22.12
C GLN A 20 -23.63 18.99 20.94
N TYR A 21 -22.95 19.11 19.81
CA TYR A 21 -23.51 19.56 18.55
C TYR A 21 -23.15 18.56 17.45
N LEU A 22 -24.13 18.12 16.67
CA LEU A 22 -23.89 17.33 15.47
C LEU A 22 -23.65 18.30 14.32
N VAL A 23 -22.48 18.22 13.71
CA VAL A 23 -22.17 18.99 12.51
C VAL A 23 -22.91 18.40 11.33
N THR A 24 -23.72 19.21 10.66
CA THR A 24 -24.54 18.80 9.51
C THR A 24 -23.85 19.12 8.20
N ASP A 25 -23.22 20.30 8.11
CA ASP A 25 -22.63 20.78 6.86
C ASP A 25 -21.51 21.81 7.11
N ILE A 26 -20.62 21.95 6.13
CA ILE A 26 -19.53 22.94 6.13
C ILE A 26 -19.57 23.74 4.83
N ASP A 27 -19.75 25.06 4.95
CA ASP A 27 -19.57 26.00 3.84
C ASP A 27 -18.14 26.57 3.89
N LEU A 28 -17.24 25.99 3.08
CA LEU A 28 -15.84 26.42 3.01
C LEU A 28 -15.67 27.83 2.44
N ALA A 29 -16.59 28.26 1.56
CA ALA A 29 -16.54 29.58 0.95
C ALA A 29 -16.89 30.68 1.96
N LYS A 30 -17.92 30.45 2.77
CA LYS A 30 -18.33 31.37 3.84
C LYS A 30 -17.56 31.18 5.14
N LYS A 31 -16.81 30.08 5.28
CA LYS A 31 -16.15 29.66 6.53
C LYS A 31 -17.14 29.43 7.67
N GLU A 32 -18.29 28.83 7.33
CA GLU A 32 -19.37 28.56 8.28
C GLU A 32 -19.53 27.06 8.50
N VAL A 33 -19.78 26.66 9.75
CA VAL A 33 -20.12 25.28 10.12
C VAL A 33 -21.54 25.29 10.64
N GLN A 34 -22.40 24.50 10.02
CA GLN A 34 -23.77 24.30 10.48
C GLN A 34 -23.80 23.12 11.44
N ALA A 35 -24.37 23.32 12.63
CA ALA A 35 -24.47 22.27 13.62
C ALA A 35 -25.77 22.35 14.40
N LEU A 36 -26.31 21.19 14.77
CA LEU A 36 -27.53 21.05 15.54
C LEU A 36 -27.23 20.57 16.96
N PRO A 37 -27.84 21.14 18.00
CA PRO A 37 -27.67 20.65 19.36
C PRO A 37 -28.23 19.22 19.47
N VAL A 38 -27.44 18.31 20.03
CA VAL A 38 -27.81 16.90 20.21
C VAL A 38 -27.44 16.41 21.60
N LYS A 39 -28.01 15.27 22.01
CA LYS A 39 -27.61 14.56 23.23
C LYS A 39 -27.41 13.09 22.90
N VAL A 40 -26.16 12.70 22.70
CA VAL A 40 -25.74 11.36 22.31
C VAL A 40 -24.76 10.78 23.34
N ASN A 41 -24.68 9.45 23.39
CA ASN A 41 -23.78 8.71 24.28
C ASN A 41 -22.49 8.23 23.57
N TYR A 42 -22.16 8.85 22.44
CA TYR A 42 -20.97 8.57 21.64
C TYR A 42 -20.25 9.86 21.26
N PHE A 43 -18.98 9.75 20.91
CA PHE A 43 -18.18 10.80 20.29
C PHE A 43 -17.69 10.32 18.91
N THR A 44 -17.19 11.24 18.10
CA THR A 44 -16.63 10.93 16.77
C THR A 44 -15.12 11.05 16.80
N GLN A 45 -14.45 10.13 16.11
CA GLN A 45 -13.01 10.18 15.89
C GLN A 45 -12.75 10.16 14.38
N PRO A 46 -12.08 11.18 13.81
CA PRO A 46 -11.75 11.19 12.39
C PRO A 46 -10.75 10.07 12.06
N ALA A 47 -10.91 9.48 10.88
CA ALA A 47 -9.96 8.58 10.25
C ALA A 47 -9.20 9.39 9.20
N THR A 48 -7.87 9.40 9.30
CA THR A 48 -7.03 10.26 8.47
C THR A 48 -6.00 9.43 7.74
N GLN A 49 -5.90 9.66 6.45
CA GLN A 49 -4.82 9.16 5.61
C GLN A 49 -3.79 10.25 5.42
N LYS A 50 -2.52 9.87 5.49
CA LYS A 50 -1.39 10.76 5.22
C LYS A 50 -0.51 10.15 4.16
N ASP A 51 0.15 11.00 3.40
CA ASP A 51 1.15 10.62 2.43
C ASP A 51 2.25 11.69 2.37
N THR A 52 3.43 11.30 1.90
CA THR A 52 4.58 12.19 1.78
C THR A 52 5.31 12.00 0.46
N GLU A 53 5.67 13.12 -0.16
CA GLU A 53 6.53 13.15 -1.33
C GLU A 53 7.82 13.90 -0.99
N ILE A 54 8.97 13.30 -1.27
CA ILE A 54 10.29 13.91 -1.12
C ILE A 54 10.51 14.83 -2.31
N LEU A 55 10.64 16.13 -2.04
CA LEU A 55 10.88 17.15 -3.07
C LEU A 55 12.37 17.39 -3.29
N ALA A 56 13.17 17.36 -2.22
CA ALA A 56 14.61 17.56 -2.28
C ALA A 56 15.29 16.95 -1.05
N CYS A 57 16.46 16.33 -1.24
CA CYS A 57 17.34 15.94 -0.14
C CYS A 57 18.36 17.07 0.12
N LEU A 58 18.38 17.60 1.34
CA LEU A 58 19.25 18.69 1.77
C LEU A 58 20.50 18.19 2.48
N ALA A 59 20.39 17.13 3.28
CA ALA A 59 21.51 16.51 3.97
C ALA A 59 21.29 15.01 4.16
N SER A 60 22.36 14.26 4.33
CA SER A 60 22.36 12.82 4.57
C SER A 60 23.51 12.49 5.50
N LYS A 61 23.29 11.59 6.46
CA LYS A 61 24.36 11.01 7.27
C LYS A 61 24.02 9.58 7.67
N VAL A 62 25.06 8.79 7.92
CA VAL A 62 24.93 7.48 8.57
C VAL A 62 25.11 7.67 10.07
N VAL A 63 24.24 7.06 10.85
CA VAL A 63 24.29 7.05 12.32
C VAL A 63 24.16 5.60 12.74
N ARG A 64 25.20 5.06 13.40
CA ARG A 64 25.23 3.63 13.78
C ARG A 64 24.90 2.75 12.55
N ASN A 65 23.81 1.98 12.61
CA ASN A 65 23.39 1.06 11.56
C ASN A 65 22.19 1.58 10.75
N PHE A 66 21.98 2.90 10.69
CA PHE A 66 20.91 3.48 9.88
C PHE A 66 21.34 4.74 9.15
N ARG A 67 20.66 5.00 8.03
CA ARG A 67 20.81 6.26 7.28
C ARG A 67 19.68 7.19 7.66
N VAL A 68 20.01 8.44 7.89
CA VAL A 68 19.04 9.51 8.11
C VAL A 68 19.29 10.62 7.11
N ARG A 69 18.20 11.16 6.56
CA ARG A 69 18.25 12.27 5.62
C ARG A 69 17.39 13.42 6.13
N LEU A 70 17.73 14.62 5.69
CA LEU A 70 16.98 15.85 5.90
C LEU A 70 16.60 16.39 4.52
N GLY A 71 15.37 16.86 4.36
CA GLY A 71 14.90 17.31 3.06
C GLY A 71 13.61 18.11 3.08
N ARG A 72 13.26 18.64 1.91
CA ARG A 72 11.95 19.24 1.68
C ARG A 72 10.96 18.15 1.33
N LEU A 73 9.80 18.20 1.97
CA LEU A 73 8.71 17.25 1.80
C LEU A 73 7.44 17.98 1.38
N ARG A 74 6.62 17.35 0.54
CA ARG A 74 5.20 17.68 0.38
C ARG A 74 4.40 16.68 1.18
N VAL A 75 3.67 17.16 2.18
CA VAL A 75 2.82 16.35 3.03
C VAL A 75 1.38 16.52 2.56
N GLN A 76 0.71 15.40 2.33
CA GLN A 76 -0.71 15.34 2.04
C GLN A 76 -1.44 14.67 3.21
N GLN A 77 -2.52 15.29 3.68
CA GLN A 77 -3.38 14.72 4.71
C GLN A 77 -4.84 14.82 4.31
N GLN A 78 -5.59 13.74 4.43
CA GLN A 78 -7.02 13.71 4.11
C GLN A 78 -7.82 13.00 5.20
N VAL A 79 -8.92 13.61 5.62
CA VAL A 79 -9.92 12.95 6.47
C VAL A 79 -10.84 12.15 5.56
N VAL A 80 -10.64 10.84 5.51
CA VAL A 80 -11.35 9.90 4.61
C VAL A 80 -12.60 9.30 5.25
N GLY A 81 -12.82 9.57 6.53
CA GLY A 81 -13.95 9.04 7.28
C GLY A 81 -13.89 9.37 8.75
N TYR A 82 -14.80 8.79 9.53
CA TYR A 82 -14.81 8.87 10.98
C TYR A 82 -15.45 7.63 11.62
N GLN A 83 -15.10 7.36 12.87
CA GLN A 83 -15.71 6.34 13.70
C GLN A 83 -16.56 6.98 14.80
N ARG A 84 -17.74 6.42 15.04
CA ARG A 84 -18.51 6.70 16.27
C ARG A 84 -18.04 5.76 17.35
N LYS A 85 -17.66 6.29 18.51
CA LYS A 85 -17.20 5.52 19.67
C LYS A 85 -18.05 5.87 20.88
N ARG A 86 -18.48 4.85 21.62
CA ARG A 86 -19.24 5.06 22.85
C ARG A 86 -18.37 5.83 23.86
N ILE A 87 -18.95 6.83 24.53
CA ILE A 87 -18.21 7.64 25.51
C ILE A 87 -17.69 6.74 26.64
N GLN A 88 -18.55 5.85 27.14
CA GLN A 88 -18.15 4.81 28.09
C GLN A 88 -17.48 3.65 27.37
N GLY A 89 -16.25 3.33 27.77
CA GLY A 89 -15.48 2.19 27.25
C GLY A 89 -14.86 2.39 25.87
N GLN A 90 -15.12 3.51 25.18
CA GLN A 90 -14.53 3.84 23.86
C GLN A 90 -14.75 2.77 22.78
N ILE A 91 -15.82 1.99 22.92
CA ILE A 91 -16.13 0.88 22.01
C ILE A 91 -16.58 1.47 20.65
N PRO A 92 -15.96 1.05 19.53
CA PRO A 92 -16.40 1.43 18.18
C PRO A 92 -17.84 0.95 17.94
N ILE A 93 -18.69 1.86 17.48
CA ILE A 93 -20.11 1.61 17.18
C ILE A 93 -20.32 1.45 15.68
N SER A 94 -19.73 2.35 14.89
CA SER A 94 -19.91 2.40 13.43
C SER A 94 -18.80 3.23 12.79
N SER A 95 -18.47 2.93 11.53
CA SER A 95 -17.57 3.71 10.69
C SER A 95 -18.35 4.35 9.55
N HIS A 96 -17.97 5.57 9.16
CA HIS A 96 -18.60 6.35 8.11
C HIS A 96 -17.51 6.91 7.20
N ALA A 97 -17.67 6.77 5.89
CA ALA A 97 -16.76 7.37 4.91
C ALA A 97 -17.07 8.86 4.73
N LEU A 98 -16.04 9.63 4.39
CA LEU A 98 -16.13 11.05 4.06
C LEU A 98 -15.30 11.34 2.82
N ASP A 99 -15.83 12.19 1.94
CA ASP A 99 -15.10 12.69 0.78
C ASP A 99 -14.73 14.16 1.01
N LEU A 100 -13.74 14.38 1.87
CA LEU A 100 -13.22 15.71 2.18
C LEU A 100 -11.96 16.00 1.38
N PRO A 101 -11.73 17.26 0.96
CA PRO A 101 -10.56 17.60 0.17
C PRO A 101 -9.27 17.36 0.98
N PRO A 102 -8.19 16.88 0.33
CA PRO A 102 -6.90 16.75 0.98
C PRO A 102 -6.29 18.13 1.30
N GLU A 103 -5.66 18.23 2.46
CA GLU A 103 -4.79 19.34 2.84
C GLU A 103 -3.36 19.01 2.42
N ILE A 104 -2.78 19.84 1.57
CA ILE A 104 -1.43 19.66 1.02
C ILE A 104 -0.58 20.87 1.43
N PHE A 105 0.61 20.61 1.97
CA PHE A 105 1.58 21.66 2.27
C PHE A 105 3.02 21.17 2.11
N GLU A 106 3.92 22.07 1.74
CA GLU A 106 5.35 21.80 1.69
C GLU A 106 6.00 22.18 3.01
N THR A 107 6.92 21.37 3.51
CA THR A 107 7.60 21.54 4.79
C THR A 107 9.02 20.95 4.74
N VAL A 108 9.75 21.03 5.84
CA VAL A 108 11.03 20.34 6.03
C VAL A 108 10.80 19.14 6.94
N GLY A 109 11.43 18.02 6.59
CA GLY A 109 11.38 16.80 7.38
C GLY A 109 12.68 16.03 7.33
N LEU A 110 12.87 15.20 8.34
CA LEU A 110 13.88 14.16 8.36
C LEU A 110 13.22 12.81 8.16
N TRP A 111 13.96 11.86 7.60
CA TRP A 111 13.52 10.47 7.56
C TRP A 111 14.64 9.51 7.87
N ILE A 112 14.30 8.46 8.61
CA ILE A 112 15.15 7.34 8.94
C ILE A 112 14.86 6.25 7.93
N GLU A 113 15.88 5.80 7.22
CA GLU A 113 15.81 4.68 6.28
C GLU A 113 16.12 3.38 7.02
N ILE A 114 15.26 2.38 6.87
CA ILE A 114 15.38 1.09 7.53
C ILE A 114 15.91 0.08 6.52
N ASP A 115 17.07 -0.47 6.81
CA ASP A 115 17.70 -1.46 5.95
C ASP A 115 16.85 -2.75 5.88
N PRO A 116 16.73 -3.39 4.70
CA PRO A 116 16.01 -4.66 4.57
C PRO A 116 16.46 -5.75 5.54
N ALA A 117 17.75 -5.80 5.91
CA ALA A 117 18.24 -6.76 6.90
C ALA A 117 17.63 -6.53 8.30
N VAL A 118 17.34 -5.27 8.65
CA VAL A 118 16.66 -4.92 9.90
C VAL A 118 15.20 -5.32 9.85
N GLN A 119 14.53 -5.11 8.71
CA GLN A 119 13.17 -5.58 8.48
C GLN A 119 13.08 -7.11 8.64
N GLU A 120 13.94 -7.85 7.95
CA GLU A 120 13.97 -9.31 8.00
C GLU A 120 14.15 -9.80 9.44
N ARG A 121 15.05 -9.18 10.21
CA ARG A 121 15.27 -9.54 11.62
C ARG A 121 14.04 -9.33 12.50
N VAL A 122 13.28 -8.25 12.29
CA VAL A 122 12.03 -7.98 13.03
C VAL A 122 10.97 -9.04 12.68
N GLU A 123 10.85 -9.37 11.40
CA GLU A 123 9.87 -10.36 10.91
C GLU A 123 10.22 -11.79 11.34
N GLN A 124 11.50 -12.18 11.30
CA GLN A 124 11.99 -13.47 11.80
C GLN A 124 11.75 -13.64 13.30
N ALA A 125 11.82 -12.55 14.07
CA ALA A 125 11.43 -12.52 15.48
C ALA A 125 9.90 -12.56 15.71
N ARG A 126 9.11 -12.72 14.65
CA ARG A 126 7.64 -12.75 14.64
C ARG A 126 6.97 -11.47 15.12
N HIS A 127 7.63 -10.33 14.92
CA HIS A 127 7.07 -9.02 15.18
C HIS A 127 6.48 -8.40 13.91
N HIS A 128 5.47 -7.54 14.08
CA HIS A 128 4.85 -6.84 12.97
C HIS A 128 5.71 -5.63 12.57
N PHE A 129 6.38 -5.70 11.41
CA PHE A 129 7.31 -4.65 10.97
C PHE A 129 6.68 -3.25 10.89
N MET A 130 5.57 -3.09 10.16
CA MET A 130 4.86 -1.79 10.11
C MET A 130 4.40 -1.30 11.50
N GLY A 131 3.90 -2.20 12.36
CA GLY A 131 3.54 -1.87 13.74
C GLY A 131 4.73 -1.39 14.57
N SER A 132 5.93 -1.91 14.28
CA SER A 132 7.19 -1.53 14.92
C SER A 132 7.63 -0.13 14.49
N LEU A 133 7.58 0.17 13.18
CA LEU A 133 7.87 1.50 12.64
C LEU A 133 6.91 2.57 13.18
N HIS A 134 5.62 2.22 13.25
CA HIS A 134 4.58 3.12 13.74
C HIS A 134 4.70 3.38 15.24
N ALA A 135 5.05 2.37 16.03
CA ALA A 135 5.35 2.52 17.45
C ALA A 135 6.60 3.36 17.70
N LEU A 136 7.65 3.17 16.89
CA LEU A 136 8.85 4.01 16.88
C LEU A 136 8.51 5.48 16.58
N GLU A 137 7.76 5.73 15.50
CA GLU A 137 7.31 7.08 15.11
C GLU A 137 6.57 7.79 16.25
N HIS A 138 5.59 7.11 16.85
CA HIS A 138 4.81 7.66 17.96
C HIS A 138 5.69 8.05 19.15
N ALA A 139 6.53 7.12 19.59
CA ALA A 139 7.38 7.34 20.75
C ALA A 139 8.41 8.44 20.50
N ALA A 140 9.05 8.45 19.32
CA ALA A 140 10.02 9.48 18.95
C ALA A 140 9.40 10.89 18.92
N ILE A 141 8.24 11.06 18.27
CA ILE A 141 7.56 12.36 18.21
C ILE A 141 7.05 12.79 19.59
N SER A 142 6.63 11.84 20.43
CA SER A 142 6.18 12.14 21.80
C SER A 142 7.30 12.72 22.66
N LEU A 143 8.55 12.28 22.44
CA LEU A 143 9.73 12.74 23.19
C LEU A 143 10.39 13.96 22.57
N PHE A 144 10.14 14.24 21.29
CA PHE A 144 10.78 15.33 20.57
C PHE A 144 10.72 16.69 21.29
N PRO A 145 9.60 17.10 21.92
CA PRO A 145 9.54 18.34 22.70
C PRO A 145 10.57 18.48 23.84
N LEU A 146 11.17 17.38 24.28
CA LEU A 146 12.23 17.41 25.31
C LEU A 146 13.58 17.88 24.75
N PHE A 147 13.75 17.83 23.43
CA PHE A 147 15.00 18.19 22.75
C PHE A 147 14.91 19.45 21.91
N ALA A 148 13.71 19.80 21.47
CA ALA A 148 13.40 21.06 20.82
C ALA A 148 12.23 21.69 21.58
N LEU A 149 12.36 22.96 21.96
CA LEU A 149 11.32 23.70 22.68
C LEU A 149 10.11 23.95 21.76
N CYS A 150 9.29 22.93 21.57
CA CYS A 150 8.09 22.95 20.72
C CYS A 150 6.92 22.27 21.44
N ASP A 151 5.71 22.50 20.95
CA ASP A 151 4.57 21.69 21.33
C ASP A 151 4.56 20.40 20.50
N ARG A 152 3.92 19.35 21.02
CA ARG A 152 3.68 18.12 20.26
C ARG A 152 3.04 18.42 18.90
N TYR A 153 2.12 19.39 18.79
CA TYR A 153 1.39 19.80 17.58
C TYR A 153 2.24 20.46 16.51
N ASP A 154 3.46 20.86 16.83
CA ASP A 154 4.38 21.47 15.88
C ASP A 154 5.13 20.42 15.04
N ILE A 155 4.92 19.12 15.34
CA ILE A 155 5.62 18.00 14.69
C ILE A 155 4.60 16.98 14.20
N GLY A 156 4.81 16.56 12.95
CA GLY A 156 4.11 15.45 12.31
C GLY A 156 5.01 14.24 12.13
N GLY A 157 4.35 13.11 11.94
CA GLY A 157 4.97 11.82 11.68
C GLY A 157 4.19 11.05 10.65
N ILE A 158 4.92 10.20 9.95
CA ILE A 158 4.39 9.11 9.15
C ILE A 158 5.44 8.00 9.04
N SER A 159 4.97 6.77 8.99
CA SER A 159 5.81 5.58 8.82
C SER A 159 5.32 4.78 7.62
N PHE A 160 6.26 4.15 6.92
CA PHE A 160 6.02 3.33 5.75
C PHE A 160 6.81 2.04 5.88
N ALA A 161 6.16 0.89 5.73
CA ALA A 161 6.86 -0.38 5.56
C ALA A 161 7.70 -0.39 4.27
N HIS A 162 7.22 0.30 3.24
CA HIS A 162 7.94 0.55 2.01
C HIS A 162 7.52 1.92 1.45
N HIS A 163 8.45 2.88 1.40
CA HIS A 163 8.17 4.21 0.83
C HIS A 163 8.58 4.26 -0.65
N PRO A 164 7.71 4.67 -1.59
CA PRO A 164 7.96 4.57 -3.03
C PRO A 164 9.26 5.24 -3.51
N GLN A 165 9.60 6.43 -2.97
CA GLN A 165 10.83 7.15 -3.36
C GLN A 165 12.08 6.68 -2.61
N VAL A 166 11.94 6.00 -1.46
CA VAL A 166 13.08 5.54 -0.64
C VAL A 166 13.41 4.07 -0.98
N GLY A 167 12.43 3.29 -1.46
CA GLY A 167 12.58 1.89 -1.86
C GLY A 167 12.75 0.90 -0.71
N ARG A 168 12.46 1.33 0.53
CA ARG A 168 12.57 0.52 1.76
C ARG A 168 11.71 1.13 2.87
N GLY A 169 11.68 0.48 4.03
CA GLY A 169 11.00 1.00 5.21
C GLY A 169 11.55 2.36 5.63
N ALA A 170 10.65 3.27 6.03
CA ALA A 170 11.04 4.62 6.42
C ALA A 170 10.13 5.20 7.50
N VAL A 171 10.72 5.98 8.41
CA VAL A 171 10.00 6.79 9.40
C VAL A 171 10.34 8.25 9.18
N PHE A 172 9.33 9.06 8.85
CA PHE A 172 9.44 10.49 8.64
C PHE A 172 9.00 11.26 9.88
N ILE A 173 9.77 12.29 10.22
CA ILE A 173 9.43 13.30 11.23
C ILE A 173 9.57 14.66 10.56
N TYR A 174 8.51 15.47 10.57
CA TYR A 174 8.48 16.73 9.83
C TYR A 174 7.82 17.85 10.61
N ASP A 175 8.13 19.08 10.19
CA ASP A 175 7.56 20.27 10.80
C ASP A 175 6.09 20.39 10.41
N GLY A 176 5.22 20.58 11.40
CA GLY A 176 3.76 20.72 11.24
C GLY A 176 3.32 22.04 10.62
N TYR A 177 4.25 22.84 10.07
CA TYR A 177 3.99 24.15 9.50
C TYR A 177 4.49 24.23 8.05
N PRO A 178 3.72 24.87 7.14
CA PRO A 178 4.18 25.16 5.79
C PRO A 178 5.51 25.94 5.80
N GLY A 179 6.44 25.53 4.96
CA GLY A 179 7.79 26.10 4.84
C GLY A 179 8.83 25.54 5.81
N GLY A 180 8.40 24.86 6.88
CA GLY A 180 9.28 24.42 7.96
C GLY A 180 9.68 25.56 8.91
N ILE A 181 9.95 25.19 10.15
CA ILE A 181 10.35 26.10 11.25
C ILE A 181 11.66 25.68 11.92
N GLY A 182 12.32 24.63 11.40
CA GLY A 182 13.64 24.19 11.83
C GLY A 182 13.62 23.09 12.90
N LEU A 183 12.46 22.48 13.20
CA LEU A 183 12.39 21.39 14.17
C LEU A 183 13.04 20.13 13.59
N ALA A 184 12.68 19.74 12.37
CA ALA A 184 13.26 18.60 11.67
C ALA A 184 14.77 18.73 11.48
N GLU A 185 15.28 19.93 11.20
CA GLU A 185 16.72 20.18 11.12
C GLU A 185 17.40 19.94 12.48
N LYS A 186 16.84 20.49 13.56
CA LYS A 186 17.32 20.19 14.92
C LYS A 186 17.27 18.69 15.21
N GLY A 187 16.17 18.03 14.87
CA GLY A 187 15.94 16.59 15.00
C GLY A 187 17.00 15.76 14.27
N PHE A 188 17.35 16.15 13.05
CA PHE A 188 18.38 15.50 12.25
C PHE A 188 19.73 15.51 12.96
N HIS A 189 20.11 16.62 13.60
CA HIS A 189 21.36 16.72 14.35
C HIS A 189 21.38 15.80 15.59
N ILE A 190 20.27 15.71 16.32
CA ILE A 190 20.18 14.97 17.59
C ILE A 190 19.62 13.54 17.47
N ILE A 191 19.42 13.04 16.25
CA ILE A 191 18.63 11.84 15.99
C ILE A 191 19.07 10.61 16.78
N GLU A 192 20.38 10.42 16.98
CA GLU A 192 20.91 9.31 17.81
C GLU A 192 20.43 9.42 19.26
N GLU A 193 20.49 10.61 19.85
CA GLU A 193 20.06 10.86 21.23
C GLU A 193 18.55 10.68 21.38
N LEU A 194 17.78 11.18 20.41
CA LEU A 194 16.33 11.01 20.34
C LEU A 194 15.96 9.52 20.29
N LEU A 195 16.58 8.74 19.42
CA LEU A 195 16.31 7.31 19.30
C LEU A 195 16.74 6.52 20.54
N ASN A 196 17.87 6.87 21.18
CA ASN A 196 18.26 6.28 22.45
C ASN A 196 17.22 6.54 23.56
N LYS A 197 16.74 7.78 23.72
CA LYS A 197 15.67 8.07 24.70
C LYS A 197 14.36 7.38 24.34
N THR A 198 14.06 7.28 23.05
CA THR A 198 12.89 6.54 22.54
C THR A 198 12.96 5.06 22.93
N TYR A 199 14.12 4.42 22.73
CA TYR A 199 14.37 3.05 23.17
C TYR A 199 14.16 2.91 24.68
N HIS A 200 14.78 3.77 25.48
CA HIS A 200 14.64 3.74 26.93
C HIS A 200 13.17 3.84 27.37
N LEU A 201 12.40 4.77 26.79
CA LEU A 201 10.98 4.95 27.09
C LEU A 201 10.18 3.67 26.81
N ILE A 202 10.34 3.09 25.61
CA ILE A 202 9.56 1.91 25.20
C ILE A 202 9.97 0.70 26.03
N ALA A 203 11.28 0.43 26.16
CA ALA A 203 11.81 -0.75 26.83
C ALA A 203 11.48 -0.80 28.34
N HIS A 204 11.50 0.36 29.03
CA HIS A 204 11.29 0.42 30.49
C HIS A 204 9.83 0.72 30.87
N CYS A 205 8.94 0.94 29.91
CA CYS A 205 7.53 1.10 30.21
C CYS A 205 6.93 -0.23 30.71
N PRO A 206 6.22 -0.27 31.86
CA PRO A 206 5.73 -1.50 32.48
C PRO A 206 4.55 -2.17 31.74
N CYS A 207 4.05 -1.58 30.65
CA CYS A 207 2.96 -2.15 29.87
C CYS A 207 3.43 -3.33 29.02
N LEU A 208 2.55 -4.27 28.72
CA LEU A 208 2.86 -5.41 27.84
C LEU A 208 2.82 -4.99 26.36
N ASP A 209 1.66 -4.50 25.90
CA ASP A 209 1.40 -4.35 24.46
C ASP A 209 1.53 -2.91 23.93
N GLY A 210 1.71 -1.94 24.82
CA GLY A 210 1.69 -0.51 24.50
C GLY A 210 0.67 0.28 25.29
N CYS A 211 0.96 1.56 25.54
CA CYS A 211 0.06 2.45 26.29
C CYS A 211 0.27 3.92 25.92
N PRO A 212 -0.60 4.84 26.38
CA PRO A 212 -0.46 6.30 26.20
C PRO A 212 0.86 6.90 26.69
N SER A 213 1.58 6.21 27.57
CA SER A 213 2.87 6.67 28.10
C SER A 213 4.07 6.21 27.27
N CYS A 214 3.89 5.34 26.27
CA CYS A 214 5.00 4.87 25.42
C CYS A 214 4.73 4.98 23.93
N ILE A 215 3.84 4.16 23.36
CA ILE A 215 3.68 4.00 21.91
C ILE A 215 2.30 4.39 21.36
N HIS A 216 1.35 4.80 22.21
CA HIS A 216 0.06 5.32 21.71
C HIS A 216 0.13 6.82 21.50
N SER A 217 -0.35 7.27 20.35
CA SER A 217 -0.49 8.68 20.03
C SER A 217 -1.97 9.08 20.00
N PRO A 218 -2.36 10.21 20.63
CA PRO A 218 -3.71 10.75 20.50
C PRO A 218 -3.97 11.34 19.10
N LYS A 219 -2.93 11.48 18.27
CA LYS A 219 -3.00 12.03 16.91
C LYS A 219 -3.04 10.96 15.81
N CYS A 220 -2.98 9.69 16.19
CA CYS A 220 -2.94 8.60 15.23
C CYS A 220 -4.28 8.52 14.47
N GLY A 221 -4.25 8.85 13.17
CA GLY A 221 -5.39 8.74 12.27
C GLY A 221 -5.82 7.29 12.01
N SER A 222 -4.93 6.32 12.24
CA SER A 222 -5.17 4.89 12.11
C SER A 222 -5.69 4.24 13.40
N GLY A 223 -6.01 5.03 14.43
CA GLY A 223 -6.58 4.52 15.68
C GLY A 223 -5.62 3.68 16.52
N ASN A 224 -4.31 3.97 16.45
CA ASN A 224 -3.23 3.24 17.15
C ASN A 224 -3.16 1.76 16.74
N LYS A 225 -3.41 1.46 15.45
CA LYS A 225 -3.30 0.10 14.88
C LYS A 225 -2.71 0.14 13.46
N PRO A 226 -1.80 -0.80 13.11
CA PRO A 226 -1.11 -1.73 14.00
C PRO A 226 -0.06 -1.01 14.87
N LEU A 227 0.26 -1.55 16.04
CA LEU A 227 1.38 -1.14 16.89
C LEU A 227 2.02 -2.39 17.48
N ASP A 228 3.35 -2.47 17.48
CA ASP A 228 4.11 -3.58 18.06
C ASP A 228 5.23 -3.04 18.95
N LYS A 229 5.04 -3.18 20.27
CA LYS A 229 6.01 -2.72 21.27
C LYS A 229 7.32 -3.53 21.20
N GLY A 230 7.23 -4.85 21.12
CA GLY A 230 8.40 -5.74 21.12
C GLY A 230 9.22 -5.55 19.84
N GLY A 231 8.54 -5.45 18.71
CA GLY A 231 9.17 -5.18 17.43
C GLY A 231 9.83 -3.80 17.37
N ALA A 232 9.23 -2.77 17.97
CA ALA A 232 9.86 -1.45 18.08
C ALA A 232 11.13 -1.45 18.95
N ILE A 233 11.15 -2.24 20.03
CA ILE A 233 12.35 -2.44 20.86
C ILE A 233 13.45 -3.09 20.04
N LEU A 234 13.17 -4.23 19.39
CA LEU A 234 14.13 -4.95 18.56
C LEU A 234 14.66 -4.11 17.39
N LEU A 235 13.76 -3.34 16.75
CA LEU A 235 14.10 -2.37 15.71
C LEU A 235 15.11 -1.35 16.25
N LEU A 236 14.79 -0.68 17.36
CA LEU A 236 15.67 0.33 17.96
C LEU A 236 17.01 -0.25 18.41
N GLU A 237 17.04 -1.45 18.99
CA GLU A 237 18.28 -2.15 19.35
C GLU A 237 19.16 -2.39 18.13
N THR A 238 18.55 -2.81 17.02
CA THR A 238 19.30 -3.08 15.79
C THR A 238 19.84 -1.80 15.16
N LEU A 239 19.04 -0.71 15.15
CA LEU A 239 19.45 0.59 14.64
C LEU A 239 20.58 1.20 15.48
N LEU A 240 20.52 1.06 16.81
CA LEU A 240 21.46 1.66 17.76
C LEU A 240 22.68 0.77 18.09
N ALA A 241 22.69 -0.49 17.67
CA ALA A 241 23.81 -1.41 17.91
C ALA A 241 25.13 -0.90 17.31
N GLU A 242 26.24 -1.26 17.93
CA GLU A 242 27.57 -0.96 17.41
C GLU A 242 27.97 -2.04 16.39
N GLY A 243 28.27 -1.66 15.13
CA GLY A 243 29.04 -2.54 14.24
C GLY A 243 28.47 -2.92 12.87
N CYS A 244 27.84 -2.02 12.12
CA CYS A 244 27.70 -2.20 10.67
C CYS A 244 27.91 -0.88 9.94
N THR A 245 29.04 -0.74 9.25
CA THR A 245 29.36 0.43 8.41
C THR A 245 28.45 0.41 7.19
N LEU A 246 27.32 1.13 7.25
CA LEU A 246 26.61 1.49 6.02
C LEU A 246 27.52 2.44 5.23
N GLU A 247 27.82 2.11 3.98
CA GLU A 247 28.61 2.98 3.11
C GLU A 247 27.87 4.31 2.86
N GLU A 248 28.61 5.42 2.87
CA GLU A 248 28.10 6.75 2.52
C GLU A 248 27.85 6.82 1.02
N GLU A 249 26.59 6.75 0.59
CA GLU A 249 26.23 7.18 -0.76
C GLU A 249 25.93 8.68 -0.78
N SER A 250 26.49 9.35 -1.79
CA SER A 250 26.38 10.79 -2.05
C SER A 250 24.91 11.26 -2.01
N PRO A 251 24.62 12.51 -1.57
CA PRO A 251 23.25 13.03 -1.52
C PRO A 251 22.61 12.95 -2.90
N LEU A 252 21.49 12.23 -3.01
CA LEU A 252 20.62 12.29 -4.18
C LEU A 252 20.05 13.71 -4.25
N LEU A 253 20.73 14.58 -5.01
CA LEU A 253 20.24 15.88 -5.42
C LEU A 253 19.00 15.67 -6.27
N PHE A 254 17.83 15.69 -5.61
CA PHE A 254 16.55 15.84 -6.28
C PHE A 254 16.47 17.30 -6.75
N LEU A 255 16.72 17.52 -8.04
CA LEU A 255 16.42 18.77 -8.72
C LEU A 255 14.96 18.71 -9.20
N PRO A 256 14.09 19.67 -8.84
CA PRO A 256 12.73 19.69 -9.32
C PRO A 256 12.72 20.26 -10.74
N GLY A 257 12.32 19.42 -11.69
CA GLY A 257 11.92 19.82 -13.04
C GLY A 257 13.06 20.22 -13.96
N GLU A 258 13.45 19.30 -14.85
CA GLU A 258 13.65 19.63 -16.26
C GLU A 258 13.44 18.35 -17.06
N GLU A 259 12.49 18.43 -17.99
CA GLU A 259 12.19 17.41 -18.97
C GLU A 259 13.40 17.16 -19.88
N GLU A 260 13.51 15.90 -20.30
CA GLU A 260 14.29 15.42 -21.43
C GLU A 260 15.83 15.36 -21.36
N SER A 261 16.27 14.10 -21.47
CA SER A 261 17.54 13.62 -22.01
C SER A 261 18.77 13.79 -21.12
N ARG A 262 19.16 12.66 -20.50
CA ARG A 262 20.55 12.18 -20.53
C ARG A 262 20.57 10.69 -20.29
N SER A 263 21.05 9.99 -21.31
CA SER A 263 21.17 8.55 -21.36
C SER A 263 22.39 8.03 -20.60
N CYS A 264 22.19 6.83 -20.07
CA CYS A 264 23.13 5.72 -19.85
C CYS A 264 24.16 5.77 -18.72
N ARG A 265 23.93 4.89 -17.72
CA ARG A 265 24.76 3.74 -17.28
C ARG A 265 24.00 3.06 -16.13
N VAL A 266 23.64 1.78 -16.06
CA VAL A 266 23.90 0.54 -16.80
C VAL A 266 22.53 -0.09 -17.11
N ILE A 267 22.28 -0.51 -18.35
CA ILE A 267 21.03 -1.18 -18.73
C ILE A 267 21.07 -2.57 -18.09
N GLN A 268 20.34 -2.78 -16.98
CA GLN A 268 19.82 -4.12 -16.72
C GLN A 268 18.93 -4.47 -17.92
N PRO A 269 19.00 -5.69 -18.50
CA PRO A 269 18.14 -6.05 -19.61
C PRO A 269 16.67 -5.76 -19.21
N PRO A 270 15.83 -5.30 -20.16
CA PRO A 270 14.42 -5.08 -19.85
C PRO A 270 13.85 -6.37 -19.26
N ARG A 271 13.25 -6.30 -18.07
CA ARG A 271 12.60 -7.47 -17.46
C ARG A 271 11.62 -8.05 -18.48
N GLN A 272 11.73 -9.33 -18.79
CA GLN A 272 10.77 -10.03 -19.63
C GLN A 272 9.48 -10.23 -18.83
N ILE A 273 8.55 -9.29 -18.98
CA ILE A 273 7.22 -9.37 -18.37
C ILE A 273 6.30 -10.09 -19.35
N LEU A 274 5.75 -11.21 -18.91
CA LEU A 274 4.74 -11.96 -19.64
C LEU A 274 3.37 -11.71 -19.03
N PHE A 275 2.37 -11.40 -19.84
CA PHE A 275 0.97 -11.41 -19.44
C PHE A 275 0.34 -12.71 -19.91
N PHE A 276 -0.34 -13.41 -19.01
CA PHE A 276 -0.83 -14.75 -19.26
C PHE A 276 -2.26 -14.95 -18.77
N ASP A 277 -3.03 -15.68 -19.56
CA ASP A 277 -4.37 -16.17 -19.27
C ASP A 277 -4.57 -17.50 -20.00
N LEU A 278 -5.45 -18.36 -19.48
CA LEU A 278 -5.83 -19.61 -20.15
C LEU A 278 -7.32 -19.89 -20.08
N GLU A 279 -7.79 -20.65 -21.06
CA GLU A 279 -9.13 -21.23 -21.11
C GLU A 279 -9.08 -22.74 -20.94
N THR A 280 -10.12 -23.30 -20.32
CA THR A 280 -10.19 -24.73 -19.97
C THR A 280 -11.08 -25.54 -20.90
N GLN A 281 -10.84 -26.86 -20.99
CA GLN A 281 -11.67 -27.76 -21.79
C GLN A 281 -12.97 -28.18 -21.10
N ARG A 282 -12.94 -28.27 -19.76
CA ARG A 282 -14.03 -28.76 -18.92
C ARG A 282 -14.36 -27.74 -17.84
N SER A 283 -15.63 -27.65 -17.51
CA SER A 283 -16.15 -26.87 -16.38
C SER A 283 -15.80 -27.51 -15.03
N ALA A 284 -15.90 -26.71 -13.96
CA ALA A 284 -15.76 -27.21 -12.59
C ALA A 284 -16.78 -28.32 -12.25
N GLU A 285 -17.99 -28.28 -12.85
CA GLU A 285 -19.02 -29.31 -12.62
C GLU A 285 -18.62 -30.65 -13.23
N GLU A 286 -17.99 -30.64 -14.41
CA GLU A 286 -17.57 -31.85 -15.12
C GLU A 286 -16.41 -32.58 -14.45
N VAL A 287 -15.56 -31.85 -13.73
CA VAL A 287 -14.42 -32.42 -12.99
C VAL A 287 -14.74 -32.77 -11.54
N GLY A 288 -15.99 -32.57 -11.10
CA GLY A 288 -16.44 -32.89 -9.74
C GLY A 288 -16.20 -31.80 -8.70
N GLY A 289 -15.95 -30.57 -9.14
CA GLY A 289 -15.87 -29.38 -8.29
C GLY A 289 -14.58 -28.57 -8.48
N TRP A 290 -14.55 -27.37 -7.89
CA TRP A 290 -13.42 -26.45 -7.96
C TRP A 290 -12.14 -26.94 -7.26
N GLU A 291 -12.19 -28.06 -6.56
CA GLU A 291 -11.00 -28.69 -5.96
C GLU A 291 -10.22 -29.53 -6.96
N HIS A 292 -10.80 -29.84 -8.13
CA HIS A 292 -10.21 -30.70 -9.18
C HIS A 292 -9.80 -29.90 -10.42
N LYS A 293 -9.21 -28.71 -10.24
CA LYS A 293 -8.87 -27.81 -11.35
C LYS A 293 -7.85 -28.42 -12.31
N GLU A 294 -6.96 -29.26 -11.79
CA GLU A 294 -5.97 -30.02 -12.53
C GLU A 294 -6.59 -30.95 -13.60
N ALA A 295 -7.85 -31.36 -13.42
CA ALA A 295 -8.55 -32.22 -14.36
C ALA A 295 -9.35 -31.44 -15.43
N MET A 296 -9.35 -30.10 -15.38
CA MET A 296 -10.14 -29.25 -16.29
C MET A 296 -9.56 -29.21 -17.71
N GLY A 297 -8.24 -29.43 -17.83
CA GLY A 297 -7.50 -29.45 -19.08
C GLY A 297 -7.35 -28.07 -19.75
N LEU A 298 -6.25 -27.87 -20.47
CA LEU A 298 -5.95 -26.65 -21.20
C LEU A 298 -6.64 -26.68 -22.57
N ALA A 299 -7.52 -25.72 -22.86
CA ALA A 299 -8.08 -25.53 -24.20
C ALA A 299 -7.17 -24.62 -25.05
N VAL A 300 -6.80 -23.47 -24.49
CA VAL A 300 -5.82 -22.54 -25.06
C VAL A 300 -5.17 -21.74 -23.95
N GLY A 301 -3.86 -21.52 -24.05
CA GLY A 301 -3.13 -20.54 -23.24
C GLY A 301 -2.61 -19.42 -24.12
N VAL A 302 -2.76 -18.18 -23.69
CA VAL A 302 -2.26 -17.02 -24.44
C VAL A 302 -1.25 -16.25 -23.59
N VAL A 303 -0.10 -15.98 -24.20
CA VAL A 303 0.98 -15.19 -23.60
C VAL A 303 1.21 -13.94 -24.44
N TRP A 304 1.34 -12.80 -23.78
CA TRP A 304 1.86 -11.58 -24.37
C TRP A 304 3.23 -11.27 -23.77
N ASP A 305 4.26 -11.22 -24.60
CA ASP A 305 5.60 -10.76 -24.20
C ASP A 305 5.80 -9.30 -24.58
N GLU A 306 6.09 -8.47 -23.58
CA GLU A 306 6.40 -7.05 -23.78
C GLU A 306 7.65 -6.78 -24.63
N THR A 307 8.59 -7.72 -24.68
CA THR A 307 9.82 -7.60 -25.47
C THR A 307 9.61 -7.93 -26.95
N VAL A 308 8.69 -8.85 -27.25
CA VAL A 308 8.37 -9.30 -28.63
C VAL A 308 7.24 -8.46 -29.22
N GLY A 309 6.24 -8.09 -28.42
CA GLY A 309 5.09 -7.30 -28.84
C GLY A 309 4.07 -8.07 -29.67
N GLU A 310 4.01 -9.40 -29.54
CA GLU A 310 3.06 -10.27 -30.22
C GLU A 310 2.42 -11.27 -29.24
N PHE A 311 1.24 -11.77 -29.61
CA PHE A 311 0.56 -12.84 -28.87
C PHE A 311 1.11 -14.21 -29.28
N GLU A 312 1.57 -14.97 -28.31
CA GLU A 312 1.91 -16.38 -28.44
C GLU A 312 0.71 -17.22 -27.96
N VAL A 313 0.25 -18.15 -28.79
CA VAL A 313 -0.95 -18.96 -28.52
C VAL A 313 -0.51 -20.42 -28.46
N PHE A 314 -0.88 -21.10 -27.38
CA PHE A 314 -0.51 -22.49 -27.12
C PHE A 314 -1.76 -23.35 -26.95
N GLN A 315 -1.81 -24.48 -27.63
CA GLN A 315 -2.85 -25.50 -27.44
C GLN A 315 -2.39 -26.61 -26.48
N GLU A 316 -3.26 -27.59 -26.20
CA GLU A 316 -2.97 -28.65 -25.23
C GLU A 316 -1.69 -29.44 -25.57
N ASP A 317 -1.44 -29.71 -26.85
CA ASP A 317 -0.26 -30.41 -27.34
C ASP A 317 1.05 -29.61 -27.15
N GLU A 318 0.95 -28.30 -26.99
CA GLU A 318 2.07 -27.36 -26.81
C GLU A 318 2.24 -26.94 -25.33
N VAL A 319 1.54 -27.57 -24.39
CA VAL A 319 1.57 -27.19 -22.96
C VAL A 319 2.97 -27.22 -22.35
N ALA A 320 3.84 -28.12 -22.83
CA ALA A 320 5.23 -28.20 -22.37
C ALA A 320 6.02 -26.94 -22.77
N GLU A 321 5.78 -26.41 -23.97
CA GLU A 321 6.40 -25.19 -24.47
C GLU A 321 5.89 -23.97 -23.73
N LEU A 322 4.58 -23.91 -23.45
CA LEU A 322 3.97 -22.88 -22.62
C LEU A 322 4.59 -22.84 -21.20
N ILE A 323 4.80 -23.99 -20.56
CA ILE A 323 5.39 -24.04 -19.22
C ILE A 323 6.83 -23.53 -19.22
N GLU A 324 7.65 -23.95 -20.18
CA GLU A 324 9.02 -23.45 -20.32
C GLU A 324 9.03 -21.94 -20.63
N ARG A 325 8.05 -21.46 -21.40
CA ARG A 325 7.88 -20.04 -21.68
C ARG A 325 7.62 -19.24 -20.40
N LEU A 326 6.65 -19.66 -19.59
CA LEU A 326 6.33 -19.03 -18.30
C LEU A 326 7.51 -19.09 -17.32
N ARG A 327 8.30 -20.18 -17.37
CA ARG A 327 9.50 -20.36 -16.53
C ARG A 327 10.64 -19.44 -16.93
N SER A 328 10.74 -19.07 -18.21
CA SER A 328 11.78 -18.15 -18.70
C SER A 328 11.55 -16.69 -18.32
N ALA A 329 10.34 -16.34 -17.89
CA ALA A 329 9.94 -14.97 -17.58
C ALA A 329 10.58 -14.43 -16.30
N ASP A 330 10.94 -13.14 -16.31
CA ASP A 330 11.33 -12.42 -15.10
C ASP A 330 10.12 -12.12 -14.21
N LEU A 331 8.93 -12.00 -14.82
CA LEU A 331 7.66 -11.78 -14.15
C LEU A 331 6.50 -12.28 -15.02
N VAL A 332 5.59 -13.06 -14.43
CA VAL A 332 4.30 -13.37 -15.04
C VAL A 332 3.19 -12.57 -14.37
N VAL A 333 2.38 -11.88 -15.15
CA VAL A 333 1.22 -11.11 -14.70
C VAL A 333 -0.06 -11.77 -15.21
N GLY A 334 -1.03 -11.97 -14.33
CA GLY A 334 -2.31 -12.56 -14.71
C GLY A 334 -3.44 -12.15 -13.76
N PHE A 335 -4.65 -12.64 -14.04
CA PHE A 335 -5.84 -12.40 -13.22
C PHE A 335 -6.34 -13.71 -12.62
N ASN A 336 -6.19 -13.90 -11.31
CA ASN A 336 -6.47 -15.19 -10.64
C ASN A 336 -5.52 -16.35 -11.03
N ILE A 337 -4.41 -16.02 -11.69
CA ILE A 337 -3.39 -16.93 -12.21
C ILE A 337 -2.87 -17.95 -11.19
N LYS A 338 -2.64 -17.54 -9.94
CA LYS A 338 -2.03 -18.43 -8.94
C LYS A 338 -3.00 -19.53 -8.48
N ARG A 339 -4.30 -19.22 -8.42
CA ARG A 339 -5.32 -20.11 -7.82
C ARG A 339 -6.13 -20.87 -8.86
N PHE A 340 -6.09 -20.43 -10.11
CA PHE A 340 -6.83 -21.05 -11.21
C PHE A 340 -5.87 -21.57 -12.27
N ASP A 341 -5.24 -20.70 -13.04
CA ASP A 341 -4.44 -21.07 -14.22
C ASP A 341 -3.31 -22.03 -13.88
N TYR A 342 -2.49 -21.72 -12.88
CA TYR A 342 -1.43 -22.61 -12.41
C TYR A 342 -1.96 -23.93 -11.82
N ALA A 343 -3.18 -23.93 -11.27
CA ALA A 343 -3.80 -25.16 -10.78
C ALA A 343 -4.28 -26.05 -11.93
N VAL A 344 -4.70 -25.47 -13.05
CA VAL A 344 -5.01 -26.22 -14.29
C VAL A 344 -3.71 -26.79 -14.88
N LEU A 345 -2.65 -25.97 -14.98
CA LEU A 345 -1.37 -26.42 -15.54
C LEU A 345 -0.66 -27.48 -14.69
N GLN A 346 -0.93 -27.55 -13.38
CA GLN A 346 -0.46 -28.65 -12.51
C GLN A 346 -0.95 -30.03 -12.94
N GLY A 347 -2.02 -30.13 -13.74
CA GLY A 347 -2.44 -31.39 -14.34
C GLY A 347 -1.45 -31.97 -15.36
N TYR A 348 -0.53 -31.13 -15.87
CA TYR A 348 0.41 -31.47 -16.94
C TYR A 348 1.88 -31.55 -16.48
N THR A 349 2.18 -31.12 -15.25
CA THR A 349 3.56 -31.08 -14.75
C THR A 349 3.64 -31.13 -13.23
N ASP A 350 4.71 -31.73 -12.71
CA ASP A 350 5.08 -31.68 -11.28
C ASP A 350 5.84 -30.39 -10.91
N PHE A 351 6.05 -29.49 -11.87
CA PHE A 351 6.79 -28.26 -11.65
C PHE A 351 6.09 -27.33 -10.63
N PRO A 352 6.81 -26.84 -9.60
CA PRO A 352 6.23 -25.93 -8.63
C PRO A 352 6.12 -24.52 -9.22
N PHE A 353 4.96 -24.16 -9.77
CA PHE A 353 4.67 -22.82 -10.30
C PHE A 353 4.87 -21.70 -9.27
N SER A 354 4.88 -22.01 -7.96
CA SER A 354 5.25 -21.09 -6.87
C SER A 354 6.71 -20.61 -6.90
N THR A 355 7.54 -21.14 -7.80
CA THR A 355 8.91 -20.68 -8.04
C THR A 355 8.98 -19.57 -9.09
N ILE A 356 7.94 -19.42 -9.93
CA ILE A 356 7.87 -18.34 -10.92
C ILE A 356 7.51 -17.04 -10.19
N PRO A 357 8.20 -15.92 -10.45
CA PRO A 357 7.77 -14.62 -9.97
C PRO A 357 6.44 -14.24 -10.62
N THR A 358 5.37 -14.19 -9.82
CA THR A 358 4.00 -14.00 -10.35
C THR A 358 3.25 -12.88 -9.63
N PHE A 359 2.71 -11.95 -10.42
CA PHE A 359 1.81 -10.90 -9.96
C PHE A 359 0.36 -11.24 -10.35
N ASP A 360 -0.47 -11.49 -9.33
CA ASP A 360 -1.89 -11.82 -9.51
C ASP A 360 -2.75 -10.61 -9.12
N ILE A 361 -3.40 -10.00 -10.13
CA ILE A 361 -4.22 -8.80 -9.93
C ILE A 361 -5.39 -9.08 -8.98
N LEU A 362 -6.05 -10.23 -9.12
CA LEU A 362 -7.22 -10.55 -8.29
C LEU A 362 -6.80 -10.76 -6.84
N GLU A 363 -5.65 -11.38 -6.60
CA GLU A 363 -5.09 -11.55 -5.26
C GLU A 363 -4.85 -10.20 -4.58
N ASP A 364 -4.19 -9.25 -5.25
CA ASP A 364 -3.93 -7.92 -4.69
C ASP A 364 -5.23 -7.13 -4.46
N VAL A 365 -6.17 -7.17 -5.41
CA VAL A 365 -7.48 -6.51 -5.27
C VAL A 365 -8.27 -7.10 -4.10
N GLN A 366 -8.35 -8.43 -4.00
CA GLN A 366 -9.06 -9.12 -2.92
C GLN A 366 -8.45 -8.79 -1.56
N ARG A 367 -7.12 -8.76 -1.46
CA ARG A 367 -6.40 -8.43 -0.22
C ARG A 367 -6.70 -7.01 0.26
N ARG A 368 -6.88 -6.06 -0.66
CA ARG A 368 -7.17 -4.66 -0.33
C ARG A 368 -8.64 -4.40 0.02
N LEU A 369 -9.57 -5.07 -0.68
CA LEU A 369 -11.01 -4.86 -0.52
C LEU A 369 -11.69 -5.81 0.46
N GLY A 370 -11.09 -6.97 0.73
CA GLY A 370 -11.69 -8.06 1.51
C GLY A 370 -12.73 -8.88 0.75
N PHE A 371 -12.97 -8.58 -0.54
CA PHE A 371 -13.85 -9.34 -1.42
C PHE A 371 -13.32 -9.33 -2.86
N ARG A 372 -13.78 -10.29 -3.67
CA ARG A 372 -13.35 -10.44 -5.07
C ARG A 372 -14.14 -9.52 -6.00
N LEU A 373 -13.45 -8.99 -7.00
CA LEU A 373 -14.05 -8.29 -8.15
C LEU A 373 -13.68 -9.07 -9.42
N SER A 374 -14.57 -9.12 -10.41
CA SER A 374 -14.25 -9.78 -11.68
C SER A 374 -13.39 -8.88 -12.57
N LEU A 375 -12.66 -9.50 -13.51
CA LEU A 375 -11.87 -8.79 -14.53
C LEU A 375 -12.76 -7.80 -15.30
N ALA A 376 -13.93 -8.27 -15.76
CA ALA A 376 -14.90 -7.44 -16.46
C ALA A 376 -15.37 -6.22 -15.65
N HIS A 377 -15.60 -6.37 -14.33
CA HIS A 377 -16.00 -5.27 -13.46
C HIS A 377 -14.92 -4.20 -13.34
N LEU A 378 -13.67 -4.63 -13.19
CA LEU A 378 -12.52 -3.70 -13.12
C LEU A 378 -12.28 -3.03 -14.48
N ALA A 379 -12.39 -3.77 -15.58
CA ALA A 379 -12.24 -3.25 -16.93
C ALA A 379 -13.30 -2.19 -17.27
N GLU A 380 -14.56 -2.43 -16.90
CA GLU A 380 -15.67 -1.50 -17.15
C GLU A 380 -15.49 -0.19 -16.39
N HIS A 381 -15.12 -0.27 -15.12
CA HIS A 381 -15.06 0.93 -14.28
C HIS A 381 -13.72 1.68 -14.41
N THR A 382 -12.61 0.98 -14.63
CA THR A 382 -11.27 1.56 -14.75
C THR A 382 -10.97 2.00 -16.18
N LEU A 383 -11.14 1.09 -17.15
CA LEU A 383 -10.74 1.30 -18.54
C LEU A 383 -11.90 1.72 -19.45
N ARG A 384 -13.15 1.69 -18.94
CA ARG A 384 -14.38 1.94 -19.72
C ARG A 384 -14.58 0.93 -20.87
N ILE A 385 -14.06 -0.28 -20.70
CA ILE A 385 -14.24 -1.39 -21.64
C ILE A 385 -15.50 -2.16 -21.22
N PRO A 386 -16.50 -2.34 -22.10
CA PRO A 386 -17.73 -3.04 -21.74
C PRO A 386 -17.48 -4.51 -21.39
N LYS A 387 -18.40 -5.11 -20.60
CA LYS A 387 -18.36 -6.53 -20.24
C LYS A 387 -18.28 -7.41 -21.49
N LEU A 388 -17.15 -8.12 -21.63
CA LEU A 388 -16.92 -9.11 -22.66
C LEU A 388 -17.29 -10.47 -22.11
N GLY A 389 -18.30 -11.10 -22.71
CA GLY A 389 -18.64 -12.50 -22.51
C GLY A 389 -18.88 -12.97 -21.06
N ASP A 390 -19.21 -14.24 -20.93
CA ASP A 390 -19.25 -14.98 -19.67
C ASP A 390 -18.33 -16.19 -19.87
N GLY A 391 -17.57 -16.62 -18.85
CA GLY A 391 -16.65 -17.75 -18.99
C GLY A 391 -17.34 -19.06 -19.43
N LEU A 392 -18.66 -19.12 -19.27
CA LEU A 392 -19.50 -20.19 -19.82
C LEU A 392 -19.51 -20.23 -21.36
N GLN A 393 -19.34 -19.09 -22.04
CA GLN A 393 -19.29 -19.03 -23.51
C GLN A 393 -17.98 -19.59 -24.07
N ALA A 394 -16.86 -19.45 -23.34
CA ALA A 394 -15.57 -20.00 -23.75
C ALA A 394 -15.63 -21.54 -23.86
N LEU A 395 -16.26 -22.20 -22.88
CA LEU A 395 -16.51 -23.65 -22.90
C LEU A 395 -17.44 -24.08 -24.06
N GLU A 396 -18.46 -23.27 -24.37
CA GLU A 396 -19.35 -23.53 -25.51
C GLU A 396 -18.60 -23.45 -26.85
N TRP A 397 -17.73 -22.44 -27.03
CA TRP A 397 -16.91 -22.31 -28.24
C TRP A 397 -15.92 -23.45 -28.39
N PHE A 398 -15.28 -23.88 -27.29
CA PHE A 398 -14.41 -25.05 -27.32
C PHE A 398 -15.17 -26.32 -27.74
N ARG A 399 -16.34 -26.59 -27.12
CA ARG A 399 -17.19 -27.74 -27.49
C ARG A 399 -17.70 -27.67 -28.93
N ALA A 400 -17.92 -26.47 -29.45
CA ALA A 400 -18.30 -26.24 -30.84
C ALA A 400 -17.12 -26.30 -31.83
N GLY A 401 -15.88 -26.37 -31.33
CA GLY A 401 -14.65 -26.33 -32.13
C GLY A 401 -14.32 -24.95 -32.71
N ASP A 402 -14.96 -23.87 -32.23
CA ASP A 402 -14.70 -22.50 -32.66
C ASP A 402 -13.47 -21.90 -31.96
N MET A 403 -12.31 -22.47 -32.29
CA MET A 403 -11.02 -22.06 -31.69
C MET A 403 -10.67 -20.60 -32.02
N THR A 404 -11.12 -20.07 -33.17
CA THR A 404 -10.85 -18.68 -33.56
C THR A 404 -11.43 -17.71 -32.54
N ARG A 405 -12.70 -17.90 -32.15
CA ARG A 405 -13.34 -17.04 -31.14
C ARG A 405 -12.76 -17.24 -29.76
N LEU A 406 -12.43 -18.48 -29.40
CA LEU A 406 -11.81 -18.79 -28.11
C LEU A 406 -10.45 -18.10 -27.95
N ILE A 407 -9.59 -18.18 -28.97
CA ILE A 407 -8.29 -17.49 -29.00
C ILE A 407 -8.49 -15.97 -28.92
N GLN A 408 -9.41 -15.41 -29.71
CA GLN A 408 -9.69 -13.96 -29.67
C GLN A 408 -10.18 -13.49 -28.30
N TYR A 409 -11.00 -14.30 -27.63
CA TYR A 409 -11.47 -14.02 -26.28
C TYR A 409 -10.32 -14.02 -25.27
N CYS A 410 -9.50 -15.07 -25.25
CA CYS A 410 -8.36 -15.17 -24.33
C CYS A 410 -7.31 -14.06 -24.60
N CYS A 411 -6.96 -13.77 -25.87
CA CYS A 411 -6.11 -12.63 -26.21
C CYS A 411 -6.66 -11.31 -25.67
N ARG A 412 -7.99 -11.15 -25.68
CA ARG A 412 -8.64 -9.94 -25.17
C ARG A 412 -8.54 -9.84 -23.65
N ASP A 413 -8.69 -10.94 -22.92
CA ASP A 413 -8.54 -10.96 -21.46
C ASP A 413 -7.08 -10.70 -21.04
N VAL A 414 -6.10 -11.21 -21.78
CA VAL A 414 -4.68 -10.85 -21.63
C VAL A 414 -4.46 -9.34 -21.87
N GLU A 415 -5.01 -8.78 -22.95
CA GLU A 415 -4.90 -7.34 -23.25
C GLU A 415 -5.53 -6.47 -22.15
N ILE A 416 -6.70 -6.86 -21.62
CA ILE A 416 -7.36 -6.14 -20.54
C ILE A 416 -6.53 -6.22 -19.26
N THR A 417 -6.02 -7.40 -18.93
CA THR A 417 -5.13 -7.62 -17.78
C THR A 417 -3.90 -6.72 -17.88
N ARG A 418 -3.27 -6.66 -19.06
CA ARG A 418 -2.14 -5.78 -19.37
C ARG A 418 -2.48 -4.30 -19.19
N GLN A 419 -3.61 -3.85 -19.73
CA GLN A 419 -4.05 -2.46 -19.60
C GLN A 419 -4.40 -2.09 -18.16
N LEU A 420 -5.04 -2.99 -17.40
CA LEU A 420 -5.32 -2.78 -15.99
C LEU A 420 -4.02 -2.65 -15.20
N PHE A 421 -3.09 -3.57 -15.42
CA PHE A 421 -1.77 -3.56 -14.80
C PHE A 421 -1.07 -2.22 -15.02
N TYR A 422 -0.91 -1.81 -16.27
CA TYR A 422 -0.27 -0.53 -16.57
C TYR A 422 -1.07 0.67 -16.08
N HIS A 423 -2.41 0.61 -16.05
CA HIS A 423 -3.22 1.67 -15.43
C HIS A 423 -2.92 1.79 -13.94
N GLY A 424 -2.88 0.69 -13.20
CA GLY A 424 -2.54 0.70 -11.79
C GLY A 424 -1.10 1.17 -11.55
N GLN A 425 -0.15 0.81 -12.43
CA GLN A 425 1.20 1.35 -12.38
C GLN A 425 1.23 2.86 -12.64
N GLN A 426 0.54 3.35 -13.66
CA GLN A 426 0.63 4.76 -14.07
C GLN A 426 -0.19 5.67 -13.17
N GLN A 427 -1.37 5.25 -12.72
CA GLN A 427 -2.33 6.07 -12.00
C GLN A 427 -2.34 5.84 -10.48
N GLY A 428 -1.81 4.70 -10.02
CA GLY A 428 -1.79 4.35 -8.59
C GLY A 428 -3.17 4.02 -8.00
N TYR A 429 -4.17 3.81 -8.84
CA TYR A 429 -5.50 3.36 -8.42
C TYR A 429 -6.20 2.57 -9.54
N LEU A 430 -7.16 1.73 -9.15
CA LEU A 430 -8.22 1.20 -10.02
C LEU A 430 -9.56 1.81 -9.64
N LEU A 431 -10.57 1.65 -10.51
CA LEU A 431 -11.94 2.05 -10.22
C LEU A 431 -12.84 0.81 -10.19
N TYR A 432 -13.77 0.78 -9.23
CA TYR A 432 -14.80 -0.24 -9.16
C TYR A 432 -16.11 0.35 -8.65
N GLN A 433 -17.24 -0.26 -8.97
CA GLN A 433 -18.53 0.14 -8.42
C GLN A 433 -18.85 -0.61 -7.12
N ASN A 434 -19.26 0.12 -6.07
CA ASN A 434 -19.69 -0.46 -4.80
C ASN A 434 -21.15 -0.98 -4.86
N ARG A 435 -21.62 -1.63 -3.79
CA ARG A 435 -23.01 -2.15 -3.70
C ARG A 435 -24.11 -1.08 -3.78
N GLN A 436 -23.74 0.19 -3.66
CA GLN A 436 -24.64 1.35 -3.72
C GLN A 436 -24.67 1.99 -5.12
N GLY A 437 -23.90 1.45 -6.08
CA GLY A 437 -23.86 1.94 -7.46
C GLY A 437 -22.84 3.06 -7.69
N GLU A 438 -22.01 3.39 -6.71
CA GLU A 438 -21.03 4.48 -6.80
C GLU A 438 -19.67 3.97 -7.29
N ARG A 439 -19.00 4.75 -8.14
CA ARG A 439 -17.62 4.46 -8.56
C ARG A 439 -16.64 4.89 -7.48
N VAL A 440 -15.92 3.93 -6.92
CA VAL A 440 -14.96 4.09 -5.84
C VAL A 440 -13.55 3.85 -6.38
N ARG A 441 -12.58 4.62 -5.87
CA ARG A 441 -11.15 4.42 -6.14
C ARG A 441 -10.59 3.35 -5.21
N LEU A 442 -9.91 2.37 -5.79
CA LEU A 442 -9.10 1.39 -5.10
C LEU A 442 -7.63 1.78 -5.27
N PRO A 443 -6.96 2.34 -4.26
CA PRO A 443 -5.54 2.66 -4.34
C PRO A 443 -4.68 1.40 -4.51
N VAL A 444 -3.82 1.39 -5.52
CA VAL A 444 -2.89 0.30 -5.82
C VAL A 444 -1.46 0.82 -5.88
N ASP A 445 -0.51 -0.03 -5.48
CA ASP A 445 0.92 0.29 -5.53
C ASP A 445 1.64 -0.75 -6.39
N TRP A 446 1.51 -0.59 -7.71
CA TRP A 446 2.05 -1.53 -8.69
C TRP A 446 3.36 -1.04 -9.33
N ARG A 447 4.00 -0.02 -8.72
CA ARG A 447 5.25 0.57 -9.20
C ARG A 447 6.44 -0.08 -8.47
N GLY A 448 7.37 -0.72 -9.19
CA GLY A 448 8.69 -1.08 -8.65
C GLY A 448 9.09 -2.56 -8.80
N GLU A 449 10.30 -2.86 -8.35
CA GLU A 449 11.00 -4.15 -8.52
C GLU A 449 10.43 -5.34 -7.70
N HIS A 450 9.38 -5.10 -6.91
CA HIS A 450 8.74 -6.05 -5.99
C HIS A 450 7.61 -6.88 -6.64
N LEU A 451 7.23 -6.54 -7.88
CA LEU A 451 6.27 -7.31 -8.65
C LEU A 451 6.78 -8.75 -8.83
N GLY A 452 5.99 -9.72 -8.35
CA GLY A 452 6.31 -11.14 -8.42
C GLY A 452 7.22 -11.70 -7.31
N ARG A 453 7.67 -10.90 -6.33
CA ARG A 453 8.42 -11.45 -5.18
C ARG A 453 7.50 -12.31 -4.30
N ARG A 454 8.06 -13.41 -3.77
CA ARG A 454 7.44 -14.41 -2.87
C ARG A 454 6.87 -13.88 -1.55
N GLU A 455 6.80 -12.56 -1.39
CA GLU A 455 6.23 -11.94 -0.22
C GLU A 455 4.72 -12.22 -0.22
N ALA A 456 4.33 -13.12 0.69
CA ALA A 456 3.01 -13.07 1.29
C ALA A 456 2.83 -11.66 1.84
N TRP A 457 2.27 -10.78 1.01
CA TRP A 457 1.75 -9.50 1.44
C TRP A 457 0.85 -9.82 2.65
N PRO A 458 1.09 -9.22 3.82
CA PRO A 458 0.45 -9.65 5.04
C PRO A 458 -1.07 -9.59 4.88
N ASP A 459 -1.70 -10.76 5.04
CA ASP A 459 -3.16 -10.89 5.09
C ASP A 459 -3.69 -9.92 6.16
N ARG A 460 -4.53 -8.97 5.73
CA ARG A 460 -5.25 -8.05 6.60
C ARG A 460 -6.59 -8.61 7.02
#